data_AF-A0A067QR51-F1
#
_entry.id   AF-A0A067QR51-F1
#
_cell.length_a   1.000
_cell.length_b   1.000
_cell.length_c   1.000
_cell.angle_alpha   90.00
_cell.angle_beta   90.00
_cell.angle_gamma   90.00
#
_symmetry.space_group_name_H-M   'P 1'
#
loop_
_entity.id
_entity.type
_entity.pdbx_description
1 polymer ?
#
loop_
_entity_poly.entity_id
_entity_poly.type
_entity_poly.pdbx_seq_one_letter_code
_entity_poly.pdbx_strand_id
1 'polypeptide(L)'
;TSLKNIGLHVQLGHSPGNVCPTRYSGHKDFVVLHMNGIHQVTLDYCACRGLHRHMQLLMAGWWPATPLEPQTCATLHVLRHFQLLNLQGKLTAFDFYQVMELQTDATG
;
A
#
# COMPACT_ATOMS: atom_id res chain seq x y z
N THR A 1 -13.01 6.85 -8.29
CA THR A 1 -13.14 7.50 -6.96
C THR A 1 -12.04 6.99 -6.04
N SER A 2 -11.23 7.86 -5.43
CA SER A 2 -10.07 7.46 -4.62
C SER A 2 -10.44 7.25 -3.15
N LEU A 3 -9.90 6.21 -2.49
CA LEU A 3 -10.09 5.95 -1.05
C LEU A 3 -9.70 7.14 -0.16
N LYS A 4 -8.71 7.94 -0.60
CA LYS A 4 -8.36 9.22 0.02
C LYS A 4 -9.50 10.23 0.01
N ASN A 5 -10.29 10.31 -1.06
CA ASN A 5 -11.42 11.25 -1.17
C ASN A 5 -12.61 10.86 -0.27
N ILE A 6 -12.69 9.59 0.16
CA ILE A 6 -13.71 9.12 1.10
C ILE A 6 -13.23 9.26 2.56
N GLY A 7 -12.02 9.81 2.78
CA GLY A 7 -11.47 10.06 4.11
C GLY A 7 -10.89 8.82 4.79
N LEU A 8 -10.51 7.79 4.03
CA LEU A 8 -9.86 6.61 4.61
C LEU A 8 -8.44 6.98 5.07
N HIS A 9 -8.24 6.99 6.38
CA HIS A 9 -6.94 7.14 7.03
C HIS A 9 -6.49 5.79 7.59
N VAL A 10 -5.37 5.27 7.08
CA VAL A 10 -4.79 4.03 7.57
C VAL A 10 -3.71 4.35 8.59
N GLN A 11 -3.97 4.00 9.85
CA GLN A 11 -3.00 4.16 10.93
C GLN A 11 -2.21 2.86 11.14
N LEU A 12 -0.89 2.94 11.06
CA LEU A 12 0.01 1.82 11.31
C LEU A 12 0.39 1.70 12.80
N GLY A 13 0.75 0.49 13.22
CA GLY A 13 1.34 0.22 14.54
C GLY A 13 0.36 0.03 15.71
N HIS A 14 -0.94 0.28 15.51
CA HIS A 14 -1.99 -0.01 16.49
C HIS A 14 -3.12 -0.83 15.86
N SER A 15 -3.92 -1.50 16.70
CA SER A 15 -5.13 -2.21 16.25
C SER A 15 -6.14 -1.22 15.65
N PRO A 16 -6.95 -1.65 14.66
CA PRO A 16 -8.00 -0.82 14.06
C PRO A 16 -8.90 -0.19 15.14
N GLY A 17 -9.16 1.12 15.02
CA GLY A 17 -10.00 1.88 15.96
C GLY A 17 -9.24 2.57 17.10
N ASN A 18 -7.98 2.21 17.37
CA ASN A 18 -7.16 2.93 18.35
C ASN A 18 -6.40 4.09 17.69
N VAL A 19 -6.65 5.31 18.14
CA VAL A 19 -5.93 6.49 17.66
C VAL A 19 -4.61 6.64 18.40
N CYS A 20 -3.50 6.74 17.67
CA CYS A 20 -2.18 6.96 18.25
C CYS A 20 -1.99 8.46 18.55
N PRO A 21 -1.71 8.85 19.81
CA PRO A 21 -1.49 10.26 20.16
C PRO A 21 -0.19 10.82 19.59
N THR A 22 0.79 9.97 19.29
CA THR A 22 2.10 10.34 18.71
C THR A 22 2.19 9.96 17.24
N ARG A 23 1.06 9.97 16.52
CA ARG A 23 1.06 9.69 15.08
C ARG A 23 1.71 10.81 14.28
N TYR A 24 2.31 10.46 13.15
CA TYR A 24 2.80 11.41 12.17
C TYR A 24 2.39 10.98 10.76
N SER A 25 2.01 11.96 9.94
CA SER A 25 1.55 11.71 8.58
C SER A 25 2.70 11.17 7.71
N GLY A 26 2.36 10.17 6.90
CA GLY A 26 3.17 9.73 5.77
C GLY A 26 3.11 10.70 4.59
N HIS A 27 3.58 10.24 3.44
CA HIS A 27 3.56 11.02 2.20
C HIS A 27 2.11 11.34 1.79
N LYS A 28 1.87 12.55 1.28
CA LYS A 28 0.51 13.02 0.91
C LYS A 28 -0.09 12.19 -0.23
N ASP A 29 0.76 11.74 -1.15
CA ASP A 29 0.38 10.97 -2.33
C ASP A 29 0.82 9.52 -2.20
N PHE A 30 0.44 8.89 -1.09
CA PHE A 30 0.80 7.51 -0.84
C PHE A 30 -0.09 6.56 -1.65
N VAL A 31 0.54 5.69 -2.45
CA VAL A 31 -0.14 4.76 -3.36
C VAL A 31 0.05 3.33 -2.88
N VAL A 32 -1.04 2.56 -2.82
CA VAL A 32 -1.06 1.16 -2.46
C VAL A 32 -1.57 0.33 -3.62
N LEU A 33 -0.75 -0.61 -4.09
CA LEU A 33 -1.15 -1.62 -5.06
C LEU A 33 -1.79 -2.80 -4.34
N HIS A 34 -3.06 -3.05 -4.65
CA HIS A 34 -3.81 -4.17 -4.14
C HIS A 34 -4.43 -4.98 -5.28
N MET A 35 -4.97 -6.16 -4.97
CA MET A 35 -5.51 -7.09 -5.97
C MET A 35 -6.73 -6.53 -6.72
N ASN A 36 -7.38 -5.52 -6.15
CA ASN A 36 -8.52 -4.82 -6.71
C ASN A 36 -8.12 -3.52 -7.46
N GLY A 37 -6.82 -3.26 -7.64
CA GLY A 37 -6.33 -2.07 -8.34
C GLY A 37 -5.38 -1.20 -7.52
N ILE A 38 -5.17 0.02 -8.02
CA ILE A 38 -4.23 1.01 -7.49
C ILE A 38 -5.03 2.03 -6.68
N HIS A 39 -4.65 2.19 -5.41
CA HIS A 39 -5.38 3.03 -4.47
C HIS A 39 -4.49 4.11 -3.89
N GLN A 40 -4.94 5.36 -3.95
CA GLN A 40 -4.33 6.44 -3.19
C GLN A 40 -4.96 6.49 -1.80
N VAL A 41 -4.14 6.41 -0.76
CA VAL A 41 -4.59 6.38 0.64
C VAL A 41 -3.82 7.40 1.47
N THR A 42 -4.43 7.86 2.57
CA THR A 42 -3.69 8.66 3.55
C THR A 42 -3.20 7.73 4.65
N LEU A 43 -1.91 7.80 4.96
CA LEU A 43 -1.26 6.91 5.91
C LEU A 43 -0.69 7.69 7.10
N ASP A 44 -0.95 7.19 8.31
CA ASP A 44 -0.38 7.69 9.55
C ASP A 44 0.57 6.64 10.16
N TYR A 45 1.81 7.03 10.43
CA TYR A 45 2.77 6.20 11.15
C TYR A 45 2.66 6.42 12.67
N CYS A 46 3.01 5.39 13.43
CA CYS A 46 3.05 5.44 14.88
C CYS A 46 4.48 5.74 15.39
N ALA A 47 4.62 6.62 16.38
CA ALA A 47 5.91 6.85 17.05
C ALA A 47 6.04 6.17 18.43
N CYS A 48 5.00 5.49 18.96
CA CYS A 48 5.01 4.91 20.32
C CYS A 48 6.15 3.92 20.56
N ARG A 49 6.56 3.15 19.55
CA ARG A 49 7.61 2.11 19.67
C ARG A 49 8.94 2.51 19.02
N GLY A 50 9.05 3.72 18.48
CA GLY A 50 10.27 4.17 17.77
C GLY A 50 10.64 3.33 16.53
N LEU A 51 9.67 2.61 15.94
CA LEU A 51 9.91 1.73 14.79
C LEU A 51 10.13 2.53 13.50
N HIS A 52 11.08 2.08 12.68
CA HIS A 52 11.29 2.65 11.34
C HIS A 52 10.04 2.50 10.45
N ARG A 53 9.84 3.46 9.52
CA ARG A 53 8.69 3.51 8.61
C ARG A 53 8.49 2.22 7.81
N HIS A 54 9.55 1.70 7.21
CA HIS A 54 9.49 0.45 6.43
C HIS A 54 9.05 -0.73 7.29
N MET A 55 9.49 -0.80 8.55
CA MET A 55 9.13 -1.90 9.45
C MET A 55 7.65 -1.86 9.82
N GLN A 56 7.08 -0.68 10.03
CA GLN A 56 5.63 -0.52 10.27
C GLN A 56 4.79 -0.95 9.07
N LEU A 57 5.24 -0.63 7.85
CA LEU A 57 4.60 -1.08 6.60
C LEU A 57 4.65 -2.59 6.46
N LEU A 58 5.83 -3.18 6.65
CA LEU A 58 6.03 -4.64 6.56
C LEU A 58 5.18 -5.40 7.58
N MET A 59 5.06 -4.87 8.81
CA MET A 59 4.17 -5.44 9.83
C MET A 59 2.69 -5.38 9.44
N ALA A 60 2.28 -4.37 8.67
CA ALA A 60 0.94 -4.28 8.09
C ALA A 60 0.78 -5.14 6.81
N GLY A 61 1.83 -5.85 6.40
CA GLY A 61 1.85 -6.67 5.19
C GLY A 61 1.94 -5.85 3.90
N TRP A 62 2.44 -4.61 3.99
CA TRP A 62 2.65 -3.71 2.87
C TRP A 62 4.16 -3.64 2.58
N TRP A 63 4.51 -3.99 1.35
CA TRP A 63 5.89 -4.00 0.90
C TRP A 63 6.22 -2.67 0.21
N PRO A 64 7.12 -1.86 0.78
CA PRO A 64 7.50 -0.60 0.17
C PRO A 64 8.30 -0.79 -1.11
N ALA A 65 8.04 0.04 -2.12
CA ALA A 65 8.88 0.11 -3.32
C ALA A 65 10.25 0.75 -3.00
N THR A 66 10.29 1.69 -2.06
CA THR A 66 11.48 2.41 -1.62
C THR A 66 11.63 2.40 -0.10
N PRO A 67 12.83 2.14 0.46
CA PRO A 67 12.99 1.95 1.90
C PRO A 67 13.06 3.26 2.72
N LEU A 68 13.58 4.34 2.13
CA LEU A 68 13.81 5.63 2.82
C LEU A 68 12.55 6.47 2.91
N GLU A 69 11.90 6.69 1.77
CA GLU A 69 10.67 7.46 1.67
C GLU A 69 9.67 6.70 0.79
N PRO A 70 8.92 5.76 1.39
CA PRO A 70 7.94 4.98 0.65
C PRO A 70 6.79 5.90 0.24
N GLN A 71 6.74 6.23 -1.05
CA GLN A 71 5.57 6.84 -1.68
C GLN A 71 4.61 5.76 -2.20
N THR A 72 5.15 4.60 -2.55
CA THR A 72 4.41 3.50 -3.17
C THR A 72 4.65 2.21 -2.41
N CYS A 73 3.60 1.47 -2.12
CA CYS A 73 3.66 0.14 -1.50
C CYS A 73 2.80 -0.86 -2.25
N ALA A 74 3.22 -2.12 -2.28
CA ALA A 74 2.45 -3.24 -2.79
C ALA A 74 2.03 -4.15 -1.63
N THR A 75 0.77 -4.58 -1.60
CA THR A 75 0.35 -5.56 -0.58
C THR A 75 1.01 -6.93 -0.81
N LEU A 76 1.33 -7.67 0.25
CA LEU A 76 1.87 -9.04 0.12
C LEU A 76 0.99 -9.94 -0.76
N HIS A 77 -0.32 -9.72 -0.74
CA HIS A 77 -1.28 -10.41 -1.59
C HIS A 77 -1.02 -10.17 -3.08
N VAL A 78 -0.82 -8.92 -3.48
CA VAL A 78 -0.55 -8.59 -4.89
C VAL A 78 0.81 -9.12 -5.34
N LEU A 79 1.82 -9.11 -4.46
CA LEU A 79 3.12 -9.69 -4.75
C LEU A 79 3.06 -11.20 -4.95
N ARG A 80 2.32 -11.92 -4.10
CA ARG A 80 2.08 -13.36 -4.27
C ARG A 80 1.34 -13.66 -5.58
N HIS A 81 0.34 -12.85 -5.90
CA HIS A 81 -0.41 -13.00 -7.15
C HIS A 81 0.48 -12.78 -8.37
N PHE A 82 1.28 -11.71 -8.37
CA PHE A 82 2.28 -11.46 -9.40
C PHE A 82 3.28 -12.62 -9.53
N GLN A 83 3.78 -13.15 -8.41
CA GLN A 83 4.72 -14.27 -8.42
C GLN A 83 4.12 -15.52 -9.08
N LEU A 84 2.85 -15.86 -8.78
CA LEU A 84 2.15 -16.99 -9.40
C LEU A 84 1.96 -16.79 -10.91
N LEU A 85 1.56 -15.60 -11.33
CA LEU A 85 1.38 -15.25 -12.75
C LEU A 85 2.70 -15.24 -13.52
N ASN A 86 3.76 -14.74 -12.90
CA ASN A 86 5.10 -14.73 -13.47
C ASN A 86 5.63 -16.16 -13.66
N LEU A 87 5.43 -17.04 -12.66
CA LEU A 87 5.82 -18.45 -12.73
C LEU A 87 5.06 -19.21 -13.83
N GLN A 88 3.75 -18.98 -13.97
CA GLN A 88 2.91 -19.69 -14.94
C GLN A 88 3.09 -19.19 -16.37
N GLY A 89 3.18 -17.87 -16.57
CA GLY A 89 3.03 -17.24 -17.89
C GLY A 89 4.22 -16.37 -18.33
N LYS A 90 5.26 -16.22 -17.51
CA LYS A 90 6.37 -15.26 -17.73
C LYS A 90 5.89 -13.81 -17.94
N LEU A 91 4.78 -13.44 -17.31
CA LEU A 91 4.26 -12.08 -17.36
C LEU A 91 5.28 -11.11 -16.76
N THR A 92 5.55 -10.01 -17.47
CA THR A 92 6.44 -8.98 -16.96
C THR A 92 5.74 -8.16 -15.88
N ALA A 93 6.52 -7.50 -15.02
CA ALA A 93 5.96 -6.58 -14.03
C ALA A 93 5.18 -5.42 -14.69
N PHE A 94 5.57 -5.02 -15.90
CA PHE A 94 4.91 -3.97 -16.66
C PHE A 94 3.52 -4.40 -17.12
N ASP A 95 3.39 -5.58 -17.73
CA ASP A 95 2.09 -6.10 -18.16
C ASP A 95 1.13 -6.25 -16.97
N PHE A 96 1.65 -6.73 -15.84
CA PHE A 96 0.86 -6.86 -14.61
C PHE A 96 0.42 -5.50 -14.05
N TYR A 97 1.27 -4.48 -14.11
CA TYR A 97 0.90 -3.12 -13.74
C TYR A 97 -0.20 -2.56 -14.67
N GLN A 98 -0.09 -2.78 -15.97
CA GLN A 98 -1.10 -2.34 -16.94
C GLN A 98 -2.46 -3.01 -16.71
N VAL A 99 -2.48 -4.29 -16.34
CA VAL A 99 -3.70 -4.99 -15.92
C VAL A 99 -4.31 -4.33 -14.68
N MET A 100 -3.50 -3.99 -13.68
CA MET A 100 -4.00 -3.30 -12.48
C MET A 100 -4.52 -1.89 -12.78
N GLU A 101 -3.87 -1.17 -13.68
CA GLU A 101 -4.32 0.15 -14.13
C GLU A 101 -5.69 0.05 -14.83
N LEU A 102 -5.84 -0.89 -15.77
CA LEU A 102 -7.12 -1.18 -16.43
C LEU A 102 -8.22 -1.61 -15.43
N GLN A 103 -7.89 -2.43 -14.43
CA GLN A 103 -8.84 -2.80 -13.38
C GLN A 103 -9.28 -1.60 -12.53
N THR A 104 -8.40 -0.63 -12.33
CA THR A 104 -8.70 0.59 -11.57
C THR A 104 -9.59 1.52 -12.39
N ASP A 105 -9.31 1.69 -13.68
CA ASP A 105 -10.06 2.56 -14.60
C ASP A 105 -11.42 1.97 -15.01
N ALA A 106 -11.53 0.65 -15.12
CA ALA A 106 -12.78 -0.06 -15.44
C ALA A 106 -13.88 0.04 -14.36
N THR A 107 -13.58 0.69 -13.22
CA THR A 107 -14.58 1.02 -12.18
C THR A 107 -15.15 2.44 -12.31
N GLY A 108 -14.96 3.08 -13.47
CA GLY A 108 -15.55 4.38 -13.85
C GLY A 108 -17.06 4.44 -13.79
#